data_AF-K1U2H6-F1
#
_entry.id   AF-K1U2H6-F1
#
_cell.length_a   1.000
_cell.length_b   1.000
_cell.length_c   1.000
_cell.angle_alpha   90.00
_cell.angle_beta   90.00
_cell.angle_gamma   90.00
#
_symmetry.space_group_name_H-M   'P 1'
#
loop_
_entity.id
_entity.type
_entity.pdbx_description
1 polymer ?
#
loop_
_entity_poly.entity_id
_entity_poly.type
_entity_poly.pdbx_seq_one_letter_code
_entity_poly.pdbx_strand_id
1 'polypeptide(L)'
;LSKEQSITDLSSTDSIPFHSLNPLPFAHGEAATPPERKRTEAKSNSAVEIYREIIKDNIEYDHLIQNCKIDKDRLDEIVDLMLETVCTARKTIRIAGDDYPAEL
;
A
#
# COMPACT_ATOMS: atom_id res chain seq x y z
N LEU A 1 62.57 36.44 2.04
CA LEU A 1 63.17 35.08 2.05
C LEU A 1 62.01 34.13 2.33
N SER A 2 61.34 33.60 1.30
CA SER A 2 61.53 32.22 0.79
C SER A 2 61.32 31.22 1.92
N LYS A 3 60.46 30.19 1.89
CA LYS A 3 59.82 29.34 0.86
C LYS A 3 58.95 28.39 1.73
N GLU A 4 57.79 27.90 1.36
CA GLU A 4 57.60 26.68 0.56
C GLU A 4 56.27 26.06 1.01
N GLN A 5 55.62 25.37 0.07
CA GLN A 5 54.32 24.72 0.17
C GLN A 5 54.39 23.45 1.01
N SER A 6 53.28 23.03 1.64
CA SER A 6 53.02 21.60 1.84
C SER A 6 51.52 21.32 1.89
N ILE A 7 51.05 20.73 0.81
CA ILE A 7 49.82 19.96 0.66
C ILE A 7 49.84 18.75 1.61
N THR A 8 48.75 18.49 2.32
CA THR A 8 48.37 17.11 2.69
C THR A 8 46.87 17.03 2.86
N ASP A 9 46.24 16.46 1.84
CA ASP A 9 44.87 15.93 1.87
C ASP A 9 44.82 14.81 2.91
N LEU A 10 44.02 14.98 3.96
CA LEU A 10 43.61 13.88 4.82
C LEU A 10 42.10 13.85 4.84
N SER A 11 41.55 13.14 3.88
CA SER A 11 40.22 12.55 3.95
C SER A 11 40.13 11.72 5.23
N SER A 12 39.56 12.28 6.29
CA SER A 12 39.13 11.51 7.45
C SER A 12 37.61 11.52 7.47
N THR A 13 37.04 10.52 6.80
CA THR A 13 35.67 10.07 7.03
C THR A 13 35.57 9.63 8.48
N ASP A 14 35.15 10.54 9.36
CA ASP A 14 34.94 10.20 10.76
C ASP A 14 33.80 9.16 10.80
N SER A 15 34.18 7.94 11.15
CA SER A 15 33.33 6.77 11.09
C SER A 15 32.28 6.87 12.19
N ILE A 16 30.99 6.86 11.84
CA ILE A 16 29.91 6.80 12.82
C ILE A 16 30.10 5.52 13.66
N PRO A 17 30.25 5.60 14.99
CA PRO A 17 30.41 4.40 15.82
C PRO A 17 29.11 3.60 15.83
N PHE A 18 29.11 2.43 15.18
CA PHE A 18 28.10 1.41 15.40
C PHE A 18 28.27 0.86 16.83
N HIS A 19 27.54 1.42 17.79
CA HIS A 19 27.46 0.85 19.12
C HIS A 19 26.61 -0.44 19.09
N SER A 20 27.33 -1.56 19.04
CA SER A 20 27.06 -2.85 19.69
C SER A 20 25.65 -3.07 20.26
N LEU A 21 24.92 -4.00 19.64
CA LEU A 21 23.73 -4.69 20.15
C LEU A 21 23.93 -5.25 21.57
N ASN A 22 23.05 -4.90 22.53
CA ASN A 22 22.56 -5.75 23.64
C ASN A 22 21.61 -4.98 24.60
N PRO A 23 20.79 -5.64 25.43
CA PRO A 23 19.62 -6.48 25.14
C PRO A 23 18.31 -5.88 25.75
N LEU A 24 17.15 -6.35 25.31
CA LEU A 24 15.83 -5.95 25.84
C LEU A 24 15.67 -6.16 27.35
N PRO A 25 14.93 -5.28 28.04
CA PRO A 25 13.93 -5.69 29.01
C PRO A 25 12.54 -5.50 28.41
N PHE A 26 11.85 -6.62 28.20
CA PHE A 26 10.43 -6.67 27.91
C PHE A 26 9.63 -5.96 29.01
N ALA A 27 8.88 -4.92 28.65
CA ALA A 27 7.83 -4.36 29.50
C ALA A 27 6.70 -3.74 28.64
N HIS A 28 5.69 -4.57 28.40
CA HIS A 28 4.26 -4.24 28.27
C HIS A 28 3.85 -3.08 27.33
N GLY A 29 3.53 -3.47 26.11
CA GLY A 29 2.69 -2.75 25.16
C GLY A 29 2.31 -3.72 24.07
N GLU A 30 1.21 -4.44 24.28
CA GLU A 30 0.76 -5.62 23.54
C GLU A 30 0.47 -5.29 22.06
N ALA A 31 1.52 -5.25 21.24
CA ALA A 31 1.41 -5.22 19.79
C ALA A 31 1.18 -6.66 19.34
N ALA A 32 -0.09 -7.01 19.15
CA ALA A 32 -0.54 -8.28 18.63
C ALA A 32 0.25 -8.65 17.35
N THR A 33 0.91 -9.81 17.40
CA THR A 33 1.44 -10.51 16.24
C THR A 33 0.39 -10.55 15.12
N PRO A 34 0.72 -10.22 13.85
CA PRO A 34 -0.19 -10.40 12.74
C PRO A 34 -0.60 -11.88 12.68
N PRO A 35 -1.90 -12.22 12.66
CA PRO A 35 -2.30 -13.62 12.54
C PRO A 35 -1.79 -14.18 11.22
N GLU A 36 -1.14 -15.34 11.27
CA GLU A 36 -0.75 -16.10 10.10
C GLU A 36 -2.00 -16.32 9.23
N ARG A 37 -1.99 -15.73 8.03
CA ARG A 37 -3.08 -15.88 7.07
C ARG A 37 -3.10 -17.33 6.58
N LYS A 38 -3.93 -18.17 7.20
CA LYS A 38 -4.43 -19.38 6.56
C LYS A 38 -5.26 -18.97 5.36
N ARG A 39 -4.62 -18.91 4.19
CA ARG A 39 -5.25 -18.57 2.93
C ARG A 39 -6.08 -19.78 2.47
N THR A 40 -7.38 -19.75 2.75
CA THR A 40 -8.35 -20.61 2.08
C THR A 40 -8.69 -19.97 0.73
N GLU A 41 -7.84 -20.25 -0.25
CA GLU A 41 -7.75 -19.62 -1.58
C GLU A 41 -8.88 -20.00 -2.56
N ALA A 42 -9.77 -20.93 -2.21
CA ALA A 42 -10.66 -21.58 -3.18
C ALA A 42 -12.10 -21.03 -3.24
N LYS A 43 -12.58 -20.28 -2.22
CA LYS A 43 -13.92 -19.66 -2.22
C LYS A 43 -13.91 -18.18 -2.62
N SER A 44 -12.73 -17.56 -2.68
CA SER A 44 -12.57 -16.14 -2.97
C SER A 44 -12.84 -15.78 -4.43
N ASN A 45 -12.51 -16.68 -5.37
CA ASN A 45 -12.62 -16.36 -6.80
C ASN A 45 -14.09 -16.15 -7.24
N SER A 46 -15.02 -16.93 -6.67
CA SER A 46 -16.45 -16.78 -6.95
C SER A 46 -17.03 -15.49 -6.37
N ALA A 47 -16.66 -15.11 -5.15
CA ALA A 47 -17.19 -13.91 -4.52
C ALA A 47 -16.73 -12.64 -5.24
N VAL A 48 -15.45 -12.58 -5.64
CA VAL A 48 -14.86 -11.45 -6.37
C VAL A 48 -15.57 -11.23 -7.71
N GLU A 49 -15.88 -12.30 -8.43
CA GLU A 49 -16.58 -12.21 -9.71
C GLU A 49 -18.04 -11.79 -9.56
N ILE A 50 -18.73 -12.29 -8.52
CA ILE A 50 -20.08 -11.83 -8.19
C ILE A 50 -20.08 -10.33 -7.88
N TYR A 51 -19.16 -9.85 -7.05
CA TYR A 51 -19.08 -8.42 -6.72
C TYR A 51 -18.73 -7.56 -7.94
N ARG A 52 -17.89 -8.06 -8.85
CA ARG A 52 -17.59 -7.38 -10.11
C ARG A 52 -18.85 -7.15 -10.93
N GLU A 53 -19.70 -8.16 -11.08
CA GLU A 53 -20.94 -8.04 -11.84
C GLU A 53 -21.95 -7.11 -11.14
N ILE A 54 -22.11 -7.22 -9.82
CA ILE A 54 -22.95 -6.30 -9.04
C ILE A 54 -22.49 -4.84 -9.21
N ILE A 55 -21.18 -4.58 -9.18
CA ILE A 55 -20.64 -3.24 -9.39
C ILE A 55 -20.97 -2.74 -10.80
N LYS A 56 -20.75 -3.55 -11.84
CA LYS A 56 -21.05 -3.19 -13.22
C LYS A 56 -22.53 -2.88 -13.42
N ASP A 57 -23.41 -3.67 -12.82
CA ASP A 57 -24.86 -3.44 -12.85
C ASP A 57 -25.21 -2.11 -12.18
N ASN A 58 -24.65 -1.84 -10.99
CA ASN A 58 -24.92 -0.61 -10.22
C ASN A 58 -24.47 0.68 -10.92
N ILE A 59 -23.46 0.61 -11.78
CA ILE A 59 -22.97 1.77 -12.54
C ILE A 59 -23.48 1.81 -13.98
N GLU A 60 -24.34 0.86 -14.37
CA GLU A 60 -24.82 0.71 -15.75
C GLU A 60 -23.65 0.64 -16.76
N TYR A 61 -22.65 -0.19 -16.47
CA TYR A 61 -21.38 -0.27 -17.23
C TYR A 61 -21.60 -0.36 -18.75
N ASP A 62 -22.57 -1.17 -19.19
CA ASP A 62 -22.88 -1.36 -20.60
C ASP A 62 -23.37 -0.07 -21.30
N HIS A 63 -23.99 0.85 -20.58
CA HIS A 63 -24.38 2.17 -21.11
C HIS A 63 -23.21 3.13 -21.11
N LEU A 64 -22.30 3.02 -20.14
CA LEU A 64 -21.10 3.85 -20.07
C LEU A 64 -20.13 3.55 -21.20
N ILE A 65 -19.91 2.27 -21.53
CA ILE A 65 -19.02 1.86 -22.63
C ILE A 65 -19.56 2.22 -24.03
N GLN A 66 -20.88 2.40 -24.16
CA GLN A 66 -21.48 2.88 -25.41
C GLN A 66 -21.14 4.35 -25.71
N ASN A 67 -20.73 5.13 -24.70
CA ASN A 67 -20.31 6.51 -24.90
C ASN A 67 -18.87 6.57 -25.44
N CYS A 68 -18.70 6.98 -26.70
CA CYS A 68 -17.38 7.10 -27.37
C CYS A 68 -16.38 8.07 -26.72
N LYS A 69 -16.77 8.78 -25.64
CA LYS A 69 -15.90 9.68 -24.88
C LYS A 69 -15.25 9.02 -23.67
N ILE A 70 -15.75 7.86 -23.25
CA ILE A 70 -15.23 7.10 -22.12
C ILE A 70 -14.34 6.00 -22.68
N ASP A 71 -13.06 6.04 -22.31
CA ASP A 71 -12.13 4.96 -22.61
C ASP A 71 -12.53 3.74 -21.77
N LYS A 72 -12.69 2.60 -22.43
CA LYS A 72 -13.04 1.33 -21.79
C LYS A 72 -12.02 0.97 -20.70
N ASP A 73 -10.73 1.09 -20.98
CA ASP A 73 -9.67 0.66 -20.07
C ASP A 73 -9.70 1.52 -18.79
N ARG A 74 -10.03 2.80 -18.92
CA ARG A 74 -10.25 3.69 -17.77
C ARG A 74 -11.49 3.30 -16.97
N LEU A 75 -12.56 2.89 -17.66
CA LEU A 75 -13.77 2.42 -16.98
C LEU A 75 -13.51 1.10 -16.24
N ASP A 76 -12.75 0.18 -16.85
CA ASP A 76 -12.32 -1.06 -16.23
C ASP A 76 -11.47 -0.81 -14.97
N GLU A 77 -10.53 0.15 -15.02
CA GLU A 77 -9.76 0.57 -13.85
C GLU A 77 -10.65 1.09 -12.72
N ILE A 78 -11.69 1.88 -13.04
CA ILE A 78 -12.66 2.35 -12.04
C ILE A 78 -13.41 1.18 -11.40
N VAL A 79 -13.85 0.21 -12.20
CA VAL A 79 -14.52 -1.00 -11.69
C VAL A 79 -13.57 -1.80 -10.80
N ASP A 80 -12.31 -1.95 -11.18
CA ASP A 80 -11.31 -2.65 -10.38
C ASP A 80 -11.03 -1.93 -9.06
N LEU A 81 -10.96 -0.60 -9.06
CA LEU A 81 -10.84 0.20 -7.84
C LEU A 81 -12.05 -0.01 -6.92
N MET A 82 -13.27 0.08 -7.45
CA MET A 82 -14.48 -0.19 -6.68
C MET A 82 -14.46 -1.62 -6.12
N LEU A 83 -14.05 -2.60 -6.92
CA LEU A 83 -13.96 -4.00 -6.51
C LEU A 83 -12.96 -4.19 -5.38
N GLU A 84 -11.78 -3.56 -5.45
CA GLU A 84 -10.80 -3.56 -4.37
C GLU A 84 -11.38 -2.96 -3.08
N THR A 85 -12.10 -1.84 -3.19
CA THR A 85 -12.70 -1.19 -2.01
C THR A 85 -13.76 -2.07 -1.35
N VAL A 86 -14.64 -2.74 -2.10
CA VAL A 86 -15.69 -3.58 -1.50
C VAL A 86 -15.17 -4.93 -1.02
N CYS A 87 -14.07 -5.42 -1.60
CA CYS A 87 -13.45 -6.68 -1.19
C CYS A 87 -12.38 -6.49 -0.09
N THR A 88 -12.11 -5.26 0.34
CA THR A 88 -11.10 -5.00 1.36
C THR A 88 -11.53 -5.50 2.73
N ALA A 89 -10.62 -6.19 3.42
CA ALA A 89 -10.81 -6.54 4.83
C ALA A 89 -10.21 -5.47 5.77
N ARG A 90 -9.72 -4.35 5.23
CA ARG A 90 -9.19 -3.24 6.03
C ARG A 90 -10.36 -2.47 6.63
N LYS A 91 -10.20 -1.99 7.87
CA LYS A 91 -11.23 -1.19 8.56
C LYS A 91 -11.37 0.23 8.02
N THR A 92 -10.33 0.73 7.34
CA THR A 92 -10.29 2.07 6.78
C THR A 92 -9.71 2.09 5.37
N ILE A 93 -10.18 3.04 4.56
CA ILE A 93 -9.73 3.33 3.21
C ILE A 93 -9.24 4.77 3.19
N ARG A 94 -8.05 5.01 2.64
CA ARG A 94 -7.44 6.34 2.58
C ARG A 94 -7.66 6.96 1.20
N ILE A 95 -8.34 8.10 1.14
CA ILE A 95 -8.70 8.81 -0.09
C ILE A 95 -8.26 10.27 0.04
N ALA A 96 -7.41 10.74 -0.87
CA ALA A 96 -6.89 12.11 -0.89
C ALA A 96 -6.21 12.61 0.42
N GLY A 97 -5.82 11.68 1.31
CA GLY A 97 -5.21 11.99 2.60
C GLY A 97 -6.13 11.80 3.80
N ASP A 98 -7.42 11.61 3.56
CA ASP A 98 -8.45 11.35 4.57
C ASP A 98 -8.70 9.85 4.72
N ASP A 99 -9.00 9.41 5.94
CA ASP A 99 -9.30 8.00 6.24
C ASP A 99 -10.82 7.82 6.46
N TYR A 100 -11.44 6.94 5.68
CA TYR A 100 -12.87 6.61 5.73
C TYR A 100 -13.07 5.18 6.27
N PRO A 101 -14.11 4.91 7.07
CA PRO A 101 -14.44 3.55 7.48
C PRO A 101 -14.84 2.71 6.24
N ALA A 102 -14.35 1.48 6.17
CA ALA A 102 -14.68 0.54 5.09
C ALA A 102 -15.99 -0.22 5.32
N GLU A 103 -16.38 -0.36 6.59
CA GLU A 103 -17.63 -1.00 7.00
C GLU A 103 -18.72 0.08 7.15
N LEU A 104 -19.94 -0.20 6.67
CA LEU A 104 -21.11 0.70 6.69
C LEU A 104 -22.09 0.32 7.78
#